data_AF-A0AAN4R050-F1
#
_entry.id   AF-A0AAN4R050-F1
#
_cell.length_a   1.000
_cell.length_b   1.000
_cell.length_c   1.000
_cell.angle_alpha   90.00
_cell.angle_beta   90.00
_cell.angle_gamma   90.00
#
_symmetry.space_group_name_H-M   'P 1'
#
loop_
_entity.id
_entity.type
_entity.pdbx_description
1 polymer ?
#
loop_
_entity_poly.entity_id
_entity_poly.type
_entity_poly.pdbx_seq_one_letter_code
_entity_poly.pdbx_strand_id
1 'polypeptide(L)'
;MQGWRARLIKRVFPLWIGAVWMLGCHPGLALAASQNVAPECSIRADGSNPCPVTLLRPATAPLSAMARLGRDLFNDPKLSGSGQLSCASCHVPKAHYAPDDDRVFARGGRTMQAAGVRAVPSLTYRERQPPFSVGPDDATSEAAPPAPAQTGPETPRAAKSADNTAASALALVPQGGLFWDGRADTLQAQAAGPLFDPREMAATQADVVQRLRHAPYTNSLMALVGGSASDDMLVAEALFALARYQIESPGFHPYSSRYDAWLEGKARLTPHEAEGLALFNDPEKGNCAACHLSTVDAEGRPPLFTDHQYEALAAPRQKLALPGSVDLGLCAAGRTDIGAASGYCGFFRTPSLRNSATRRHFFHNGVFTSLREVMDFYVLRDIEPARFYPRNRDGTVALYDDLPRQYRANVDRNDAPFGPRDKPALTEAERDRIVDFLNTLTDAPADGQGRLTPP
;
A
#
# COMPACT_ATOMS: atom_id res chain seq x y z
N MET A 1 34.88 -50.33 -62.77
CA MET A 1 35.85 -49.23 -63.02
C MET A 1 36.18 -48.63 -61.66
N GLN A 2 37.14 -49.22 -60.94
CA GLN A 2 38.54 -48.74 -60.74
C GLN A 2 38.58 -47.32 -60.12
N GLY A 3 39.23 -47.03 -58.97
CA GLY A 3 40.10 -47.77 -58.03
C GLY A 3 40.45 -46.81 -56.86
N TRP A 4 40.60 -47.30 -55.62
CA TRP A 4 41.88 -47.54 -54.90
C TRP A 4 42.74 -46.27 -54.64
N ARG A 5 43.21 -45.93 -53.43
CA ARG A 5 44.07 -46.70 -52.47
C ARG A 5 43.96 -46.08 -51.03
N ALA A 6 43.83 -46.82 -49.92
CA ALA A 6 44.83 -47.62 -49.16
C ALA A 6 45.97 -46.76 -48.55
N ARG A 7 46.44 -46.79 -47.28
CA ARG A 7 46.59 -47.77 -46.17
C ARG A 7 46.80 -46.99 -44.84
N LEU A 8 46.33 -47.37 -43.64
CA LEU A 8 46.61 -48.53 -42.75
C LEU A 8 47.88 -48.38 -41.89
N ILE A 9 47.79 -48.77 -40.59
CA ILE A 9 48.82 -49.28 -39.63
C ILE A 9 49.27 -48.28 -38.52
N LYS A 10 49.38 -48.59 -37.21
CA LYS A 10 49.11 -49.72 -36.27
C LYS A 10 49.19 -49.08 -34.85
N ARG A 11 48.25 -49.28 -33.93
CA ARG A 11 48.15 -50.34 -32.88
C ARG A 11 49.18 -50.25 -31.72
N VAL A 12 48.65 -50.14 -30.49
CA VAL A 12 48.93 -50.93 -29.25
C VAL A 12 49.27 -50.11 -27.98
N PHE A 13 48.45 -50.34 -26.94
CA PHE A 13 48.57 -49.98 -25.51
C PHE A 13 49.68 -50.78 -24.79
N PRO A 14 50.20 -50.32 -23.64
CA PRO A 14 49.82 -51.00 -22.39
C PRO A 14 49.72 -50.11 -21.13
N LEU A 15 48.97 -50.63 -20.14
CA LEU A 15 48.95 -50.23 -18.73
C LEU A 15 50.31 -50.43 -18.05
N TRP A 16 50.64 -49.59 -17.07
CA TRP A 16 51.49 -49.96 -15.92
C TRP A 16 51.02 -49.28 -14.62
N ILE A 17 51.21 -50.05 -13.55
CA ILE A 17 50.71 -49.91 -12.17
C ILE A 17 51.71 -49.13 -11.30
N GLY A 18 51.20 -48.28 -10.40
CA GLY A 18 51.62 -48.13 -9.00
C GLY A 18 52.90 -47.37 -8.64
N ALA A 19 52.78 -46.38 -7.73
CA ALA A 19 53.59 -46.28 -6.50
C ALA A 19 53.15 -45.10 -5.61
N VAL A 20 53.02 -45.39 -4.31
CA VAL A 20 52.77 -44.48 -3.17
C VAL A 20 54.08 -43.82 -2.75
N TRP A 21 54.10 -42.52 -2.39
CA TRP A 21 55.04 -41.93 -1.43
C TRP A 21 54.41 -40.74 -0.68
N MET A 22 54.42 -40.83 0.67
CA MET A 22 54.19 -39.73 1.62
C MET A 22 55.45 -38.85 1.76
N LEU A 23 55.27 -37.60 2.19
CA LEU A 23 56.18 -36.65 2.90
C LEU A 23 55.90 -35.23 2.34
N GLY A 24 55.72 -34.13 3.08
CA GLY A 24 55.85 -33.78 4.48
C GLY A 24 55.50 -32.28 4.64
N CYS A 25 55.24 -31.85 5.87
CA CYS A 25 54.80 -30.50 6.28
C CYS A 25 55.62 -29.33 5.71
N HIS A 26 54.95 -28.22 5.36
CA HIS A 26 55.44 -26.84 5.51
C HIS A 26 54.28 -25.96 6.03
N PRO A 27 54.51 -25.12 7.08
CA PRO A 27 53.50 -24.20 7.58
C PRO A 27 53.46 -22.97 6.68
N GLY A 28 52.46 -22.88 5.81
CA GLY A 28 52.16 -21.66 5.07
C GLY A 28 51.52 -20.63 6.00
N LEU A 29 52.08 -19.41 5.99
CA LEU A 29 51.45 -18.22 6.57
C LEU A 29 49.98 -18.15 6.12
N ALA A 30 49.06 -18.31 7.06
CA ALA A 30 47.68 -17.91 6.84
C ALA A 30 47.65 -16.37 6.83
N LEU A 31 47.56 -15.77 5.65
CA LEU A 31 47.00 -14.43 5.54
C LEU A 31 45.59 -14.51 6.13
N ALA A 32 45.39 -13.88 7.29
CA ALA A 32 44.06 -13.59 7.79
C ALA A 32 43.38 -12.71 6.75
N ALA A 33 42.51 -13.32 5.94
CA ALA A 33 41.53 -12.58 5.18
C ALA A 33 40.63 -11.89 6.21
N SER A 34 40.83 -10.58 6.40
CA SER A 34 39.89 -9.74 7.12
C SER A 34 38.55 -9.89 6.42
N GLN A 35 37.65 -10.66 7.03
CA GLN A 35 36.25 -10.66 6.66
C GLN A 35 35.76 -9.24 6.92
N ASN A 36 35.56 -8.47 5.86
CA ASN A 36 34.75 -7.26 5.93
C ASN A 36 33.32 -7.73 6.26
N VAL A 37 33.04 -7.90 7.55
CA VAL A 37 31.67 -8.00 8.05
C VAL A 37 31.03 -6.68 7.67
N ALA A 38 30.10 -6.71 6.71
CA ALA A 38 29.27 -5.55 6.43
C ALA A 38 28.68 -5.08 7.77
N PRO A 39 28.69 -3.77 8.09
CA PRO A 39 28.19 -3.30 9.36
C PRO A 39 26.75 -3.81 9.54
N GLU A 40 26.49 -4.50 10.65
CA GLU A 40 25.13 -4.90 10.99
C GLU A 40 24.28 -3.62 11.06
N CYS A 41 23.31 -3.48 10.15
CA CYS A 41 22.40 -2.34 10.13
C CYS A 41 21.28 -2.48 11.18
N SER A 42 21.58 -3.09 12.32
CA SER A 42 20.67 -3.27 13.45
C SER A 42 20.65 -2.01 14.34
N ILE A 43 19.47 -1.59 14.77
CA ILE A 43 19.26 -0.36 15.54
C ILE A 43 20.18 -0.36 16.77
N ARG A 44 20.94 0.72 16.98
CA ARG A 44 21.84 0.82 18.13
C ARG A 44 21.06 1.00 19.43
N ALA A 45 21.63 0.55 20.54
CA ALA A 45 21.01 0.70 21.87
C ALA A 45 20.70 2.15 22.27
N ASP A 46 21.40 3.12 21.69
CA ASP A 46 21.18 4.55 21.89
C ASP A 46 20.14 5.16 20.92
N GLY A 47 19.41 4.30 20.18
CA GLY A 47 18.37 4.66 19.23
C GLY A 47 18.88 5.21 17.89
N SER A 48 20.20 5.31 17.67
CA SER A 48 20.73 5.81 16.40
C SER A 48 20.65 4.77 15.28
N ASN A 49 20.43 5.25 14.05
CA ASN A 49 20.54 4.42 12.86
C ASN A 49 22.03 4.15 12.56
N PRO A 50 22.49 2.88 12.56
CA PRO A 50 23.88 2.56 12.22
C PRO A 50 24.22 2.76 10.74
N CYS A 51 23.21 2.76 9.86
CA CYS A 51 23.33 2.81 8.41
C CYS A 51 22.47 3.96 7.85
N PRO A 52 22.85 5.23 8.13
CA PRO A 52 22.12 6.35 7.59
C PRO A 52 22.22 6.39 6.06
N VAL A 53 21.10 6.72 5.41
CA VAL A 53 20.98 6.84 3.96
C VAL A 53 20.63 8.27 3.58
N THR A 54 20.87 8.63 2.32
CA THR A 54 20.32 9.87 1.75
C THR A 54 19.04 9.52 1.00
N LEU A 55 17.90 10.03 1.48
CA LEU A 55 16.60 9.72 0.89
C LEU A 55 16.37 10.52 -0.40
N LEU A 56 16.00 9.81 -1.47
CA LEU A 56 15.55 10.42 -2.72
C LEU A 56 14.11 10.92 -2.56
N ARG A 57 13.94 12.24 -2.48
CA ARG A 57 12.64 12.90 -2.40
C ARG A 57 12.28 13.61 -3.71
N PRO A 58 10.98 13.80 -4.01
CA PRO A 58 10.57 14.64 -5.13
C PRO A 58 11.16 16.05 -5.02
N ALA A 59 11.60 16.60 -6.14
CA ALA A 59 12.09 17.97 -6.17
C ALA A 59 10.96 18.95 -5.82
N THR A 60 11.24 19.90 -4.92
CA THR A 60 10.29 20.98 -4.63
C THR A 60 10.33 22.00 -5.76
N ALA A 61 9.21 22.17 -6.45
CA ALA A 61 9.04 23.15 -7.51
C ALA A 61 7.72 23.94 -7.32
N PRO A 62 7.61 25.17 -7.83
CA PRO A 62 6.33 25.85 -7.90
C PRO A 62 5.31 25.01 -8.70
N LEU A 63 4.08 24.94 -8.20
CA LEU A 63 2.99 24.26 -8.91
C LEU A 63 2.87 24.77 -10.35
N SER A 64 2.69 23.88 -11.31
CA SER A 64 2.33 24.21 -12.68
C SER A 64 1.00 24.97 -12.74
N ALA A 65 0.70 25.62 -13.87
CA ALA A 65 -0.61 26.24 -14.08
C ALA A 65 -1.76 25.23 -13.93
N MET A 66 -1.54 24.00 -14.40
CA MET A 66 -2.49 22.90 -14.28
C MET A 66 -2.70 22.46 -12.82
N ALA A 67 -1.62 22.31 -12.04
CA ALA A 67 -1.73 21.95 -10.63
C ALA A 67 -2.35 23.08 -9.77
N ARG A 68 -2.13 24.36 -10.12
CA ARG A 68 -2.83 25.48 -9.47
C ARG A 68 -4.34 25.45 -9.73
N LEU A 69 -4.75 25.18 -10.96
CA LEU A 69 -6.16 24.95 -11.29
C LEU A 69 -6.70 23.76 -10.49
N GLY A 70 -5.94 22.67 -10.42
CA GLY A 70 -6.30 21.48 -9.63
C GLY A 70 -6.51 21.77 -8.14
N ARG A 71 -5.65 22.61 -7.54
CA ARG A 71 -5.82 23.07 -6.16
C ARG A 71 -7.14 23.84 -5.98
N ASP A 72 -7.45 24.73 -6.92
CA ASP A 72 -8.67 25.54 -6.84
C ASP A 72 -9.92 24.66 -6.98
N LEU A 73 -9.88 23.67 -7.89
CA LEU A 73 -10.93 22.65 -8.04
C LEU A 73 -11.07 21.76 -6.79
N PHE A 74 -9.96 21.31 -6.21
CA PHE A 74 -9.94 20.44 -5.03
C PHE A 74 -10.69 21.06 -3.84
N ASN A 75 -10.68 22.39 -3.76
CA ASN A 75 -11.33 23.16 -2.70
C ASN A 75 -12.71 23.70 -3.07
N ASP A 76 -13.24 23.40 -4.27
CA ASP A 76 -14.46 24.02 -4.78
C ASP A 76 -15.73 23.19 -4.46
N PRO A 77 -16.57 23.61 -3.51
CA PRO A 77 -17.76 22.85 -3.14
C PRO A 77 -18.84 22.89 -4.23
N LYS A 78 -18.77 23.86 -5.15
CA LYS A 78 -19.77 24.02 -6.22
C LYS A 78 -19.56 23.04 -7.37
N LEU A 79 -18.54 22.18 -7.30
CA LEU A 79 -18.42 21.01 -8.17
C LEU A 79 -19.38 19.89 -7.77
N SER A 80 -19.84 19.84 -6.51
CA SER A 80 -20.83 18.86 -6.06
C SER A 80 -22.25 19.23 -6.49
N GLY A 81 -23.10 18.22 -6.69
CA GLY A 81 -24.52 18.42 -6.98
C GLY A 81 -25.32 19.04 -5.83
N SER A 82 -24.78 19.04 -4.61
CA SER A 82 -25.34 19.77 -3.46
C SER A 82 -24.82 21.21 -3.35
N GLY A 83 -23.73 21.53 -4.05
CA GLY A 83 -22.98 22.79 -3.89
C GLY A 83 -22.27 22.95 -2.55
N GLN A 84 -22.16 21.89 -1.74
CA GLN A 84 -21.69 21.94 -0.35
C GLN A 84 -20.45 21.08 -0.08
N LEU A 85 -20.06 20.19 -0.99
CA LEU A 85 -18.96 19.26 -0.81
C LEU A 85 -17.85 19.49 -1.84
N SER A 86 -16.61 19.58 -1.38
CA SER A 86 -15.40 19.56 -2.22
C SER A 86 -14.54 18.34 -1.89
N CYS A 87 -13.48 18.08 -2.66
CA CYS A 87 -12.52 17.03 -2.32
C CYS A 87 -11.92 17.26 -0.91
N ALA A 88 -11.60 18.52 -0.60
CA ALA A 88 -11.07 18.94 0.70
C ALA A 88 -12.03 18.74 1.88
N SER A 89 -13.33 18.54 1.63
CA SER A 89 -14.30 18.25 2.70
C SER A 89 -14.11 16.86 3.32
N CYS A 90 -13.55 15.91 2.55
CA CYS A 90 -13.25 14.55 3.02
C CYS A 90 -11.75 14.29 3.15
N HIS A 91 -10.92 15.07 2.44
CA HIS A 91 -9.47 14.93 2.38
C HIS A 91 -8.81 16.20 2.88
N VAL A 92 -8.73 16.33 4.21
CA VAL A 92 -8.37 17.58 4.89
C VAL A 92 -6.83 17.74 4.93
N PRO A 93 -6.24 18.81 4.36
CA PRO A 93 -4.79 18.96 4.27
C PRO A 93 -4.04 18.86 5.61
N LYS A 94 -4.58 19.48 6.67
CA LYS A 94 -4.00 19.46 8.03
C LYS A 94 -4.05 18.07 8.71
N ALA A 95 -4.88 17.17 8.19
CA ALA A 95 -5.00 15.78 8.64
C ALA A 95 -4.44 14.83 7.58
N HIS A 96 -3.35 15.25 6.91
CA HIS A 96 -2.64 14.45 5.91
C HIS A 96 -3.60 13.95 4.81
N TYR A 97 -4.51 14.82 4.38
CA TYR A 97 -5.53 14.52 3.37
C TYR A 97 -6.40 13.29 3.71
N ALA A 98 -6.56 12.98 5.00
CA ALA A 98 -7.57 12.08 5.54
C ALA A 98 -8.75 12.89 6.14
N PRO A 99 -9.85 12.24 6.54
CA PRO A 99 -10.88 12.89 7.36
C PRO A 99 -10.32 13.34 8.71
N ASP A 100 -10.73 14.51 9.19
CA ASP A 100 -10.34 15.04 10.50
C ASP A 100 -11.44 14.90 11.57
N ASP A 101 -12.55 14.23 11.23
CA ASP A 101 -13.72 14.02 12.09
C ASP A 101 -13.97 12.55 12.44
N ASP A 102 -14.89 12.31 13.39
CA ASP A 102 -15.19 10.96 13.90
C ASP A 102 -16.21 10.20 13.05
N ARG A 103 -16.57 10.65 11.83
CA ARG A 103 -17.51 9.92 10.97
C ARG A 103 -16.80 8.75 10.30
N VAL A 104 -17.36 7.56 10.47
CA VAL A 104 -16.90 6.34 9.77
C VAL A 104 -17.05 6.50 8.25
N PHE A 105 -18.22 6.97 7.81
CA PHE A 105 -18.55 7.20 6.41
C PHE A 105 -18.83 8.68 6.16
N ALA A 106 -18.22 9.22 5.11
CA ALA A 106 -18.49 10.57 4.64
C ALA A 106 -19.97 10.73 4.26
N ARG A 107 -20.50 11.95 4.43
CA ARG A 107 -21.88 12.30 4.06
C ARG A 107 -21.86 13.09 2.76
N GLY A 108 -22.76 12.73 1.86
CA GLY A 108 -22.83 13.31 0.53
C GLY A 108 -24.22 13.17 -0.09
N GLY A 109 -24.26 13.14 -1.41
CA GLY A 109 -25.49 13.23 -2.18
C GLY A 109 -25.99 14.66 -2.31
N ARG A 110 -26.94 14.89 -3.23
CA ARG A 110 -27.49 16.23 -3.50
C ARG A 110 -28.16 16.86 -2.27
N THR A 111 -28.58 16.05 -1.29
CA THR A 111 -29.21 16.49 -0.04
C THR A 111 -28.28 16.42 1.19
N MET A 112 -27.02 15.98 1.03
CA MET A 112 -26.08 15.70 2.13
C MET A 112 -26.54 14.61 3.12
N GLN A 113 -27.52 13.79 2.73
CA GLN A 113 -28.09 12.72 3.57
C GLN A 113 -27.61 11.32 3.20
N ALA A 114 -26.95 11.15 2.05
CA ALA A 114 -26.37 9.86 1.70
C ALA A 114 -25.09 9.61 2.51
N ALA A 115 -24.84 8.35 2.85
CA ALA A 115 -23.58 7.93 3.45
C ALA A 115 -22.74 7.18 2.40
N GLY A 116 -21.43 7.36 2.47
CA GLY A 116 -20.48 6.49 1.78
C GLY A 116 -20.56 5.04 2.30
N VAL A 117 -19.82 4.16 1.63
CA VAL A 117 -19.82 2.71 1.92
C VAL A 117 -18.47 2.18 2.39
N ARG A 118 -17.43 3.03 2.38
CA ARG A 118 -16.07 2.73 2.85
C ARG A 118 -15.53 3.91 3.64
N ALA A 119 -14.56 3.63 4.51
CA ALA A 119 -13.76 4.66 5.17
C ALA A 119 -12.91 5.39 4.12
N VAL A 120 -12.79 6.71 4.28
CA VAL A 120 -12.00 7.55 3.38
C VAL A 120 -10.50 7.35 3.68
N PRO A 121 -9.67 6.95 2.70
CA PRO A 121 -8.23 6.84 2.90
C PRO A 121 -7.57 8.21 2.86
N SER A 122 -6.34 8.31 3.37
CA SER A 122 -5.48 9.46 3.08
C SER A 122 -5.11 9.49 1.58
N LEU A 123 -5.02 10.70 1.02
CA LEU A 123 -4.46 10.94 -0.32
C LEU A 123 -2.95 11.13 -0.34
N THR A 124 -2.25 11.13 0.81
CA THR A 124 -0.78 11.22 0.76
C THR A 124 -0.18 10.00 0.07
N TYR A 125 0.92 10.22 -0.64
CA TYR A 125 1.76 9.21 -1.27
C TYR A 125 1.10 8.47 -2.44
N ARG A 126 0.05 9.05 -3.05
CA ARG A 126 -0.65 8.45 -4.20
C ARG A 126 0.08 8.64 -5.52
N GLU A 127 1.05 9.54 -5.59
CA GLU A 127 1.92 9.73 -6.76
C GLU A 127 2.81 8.51 -7.06
N ARG A 128 3.04 7.67 -6.04
CA ARG A 128 3.77 6.40 -6.15
C ARG A 128 2.87 5.17 -6.22
N GLN A 129 1.55 5.34 -6.29
CA GLN A 129 0.64 4.21 -6.46
C GLN A 129 0.69 3.73 -7.93
N PRO A 130 1.13 2.48 -8.21
CA PRO A 130 1.13 1.97 -9.58
C PRO A 130 -0.31 1.75 -10.10
N PRO A 131 -0.52 1.77 -11.44
CA PRO A 131 -1.74 1.23 -12.06
C PRO A 131 -2.01 -0.21 -11.63
N PHE A 132 -3.26 -0.66 -11.75
CA PHE A 132 -3.59 -2.03 -11.41
C PHE A 132 -2.89 -3.02 -12.36
N SER A 133 -2.35 -4.10 -11.82
CA SER A 133 -1.85 -5.23 -12.59
C SER A 133 -1.99 -6.53 -11.81
N VAL A 134 -1.96 -7.65 -12.55
CA VAL A 134 -1.76 -8.99 -11.98
C VAL A 134 -0.44 -9.48 -12.56
N GLY A 135 0.52 -9.83 -11.71
CA GLY A 135 1.86 -10.18 -12.17
C GLY A 135 2.65 -10.92 -11.08
N PRO A 136 3.85 -11.43 -11.40
CA PRO A 136 4.75 -11.90 -10.37
C PRO A 136 4.91 -10.81 -9.31
N ASP A 137 4.79 -11.19 -8.05
CA ASP A 137 5.09 -10.29 -6.94
C ASP A 137 6.51 -9.74 -7.11
N ASP A 138 6.70 -8.45 -6.82
CA ASP A 138 8.03 -7.88 -6.67
C ASP A 138 8.15 -7.36 -5.25
N ALA A 139 8.65 -8.25 -4.41
CA ALA A 139 9.03 -8.11 -3.02
C ALA A 139 9.79 -6.83 -2.63
N THR A 140 10.35 -6.12 -3.61
CA THR A 140 11.21 -4.96 -3.41
C THR A 140 10.83 -3.75 -4.25
N SER A 141 9.82 -3.86 -5.12
CA SER A 141 9.51 -2.83 -6.11
C SER A 141 8.09 -2.29 -5.96
N GLU A 142 8.00 -0.97 -5.96
CA GLU A 142 6.74 -0.24 -6.05
C GLU A 142 6.29 0.01 -7.50
N ALA A 143 7.02 -0.51 -8.50
CA ALA A 143 6.70 -0.35 -9.92
C ALA A 143 5.78 -1.47 -10.42
N ALA A 144 4.78 -1.13 -11.25
CA ALA A 144 3.91 -2.12 -11.88
C ALA A 144 4.71 -3.04 -12.83
N PRO A 145 4.68 -4.38 -12.67
CA PRO A 145 5.23 -5.29 -13.67
C PRO A 145 4.35 -5.34 -14.92
N PRO A 146 4.92 -5.74 -16.08
CA PRO A 146 4.14 -5.97 -17.29
C PRO A 146 3.15 -7.13 -17.10
N ALA A 147 1.90 -6.95 -17.55
CA ALA A 147 0.83 -7.93 -17.38
C ALA A 147 1.11 -9.25 -18.13
N PRO A 148 1.05 -10.43 -17.49
CA PRO A 148 1.02 -11.72 -18.15
C PRO A 148 -0.40 -12.11 -18.61
N ALA A 149 -0.46 -13.01 -19.58
CA ALA A 149 -1.69 -13.54 -20.15
C ALA A 149 -2.31 -14.67 -19.28
N GLN A 150 -3.58 -14.48 -18.89
CA GLN A 150 -4.59 -15.46 -18.46
C GLN A 150 -4.30 -16.38 -17.25
N THR A 151 -5.18 -16.34 -16.24
CA THR A 151 -5.14 -17.15 -15.01
C THR A 151 -6.01 -18.41 -15.10
N GLY A 152 -5.47 -19.55 -14.64
CA GLY A 152 -6.26 -20.77 -14.34
C GLY A 152 -6.96 -20.73 -12.98
N PRO A 153 -7.80 -21.74 -12.64
CA PRO A 153 -8.79 -21.63 -11.54
C PRO A 153 -8.24 -21.73 -10.12
N GLU A 154 -6.99 -22.13 -9.91
CA GLU A 154 -6.42 -22.34 -8.56
C GLU A 154 -4.97 -21.88 -8.57
N THR A 155 -4.71 -20.63 -8.18
CA THR A 155 -3.34 -20.18 -7.91
C THR A 155 -3.10 -20.31 -6.40
N PRO A 156 -2.14 -21.12 -5.93
CA PRO A 156 -1.81 -21.22 -4.51
C PRO A 156 -1.41 -19.83 -3.99
N ARG A 157 -1.94 -19.44 -2.82
CA ARG A 157 -1.52 -18.21 -2.13
C ARG A 157 -0.07 -18.35 -1.71
N ALA A 158 0.76 -17.36 -2.02
CA ALA A 158 2.14 -17.33 -1.54
C ALA A 158 2.19 -17.03 -0.04
N ALA A 159 3.11 -17.70 0.67
CA ALA A 159 3.42 -17.38 2.06
C ALA A 159 4.33 -16.15 2.13
N LYS A 160 3.96 -15.17 2.95
CA LYS A 160 4.67 -13.89 3.10
C LYS A 160 5.48 -13.84 4.39
N SER A 161 6.77 -13.48 4.27
CA SER A 161 7.68 -13.31 5.41
C SER A 161 8.52 -12.05 5.26
N ALA A 162 8.70 -11.33 6.35
CA ALA A 162 9.58 -10.17 6.43
C ALA A 162 11.06 -10.50 6.16
N ASP A 163 11.49 -11.75 6.40
CA ASP A 163 12.87 -12.19 6.15
C ASP A 163 13.19 -12.41 4.66
N ASN A 164 12.16 -12.71 3.86
CA ASN A 164 12.32 -13.02 2.46
C ASN A 164 11.04 -12.69 1.69
N THR A 165 10.81 -11.40 1.49
CA THR A 165 9.69 -10.92 0.66
C THR A 165 9.75 -11.52 -0.75
N ALA A 166 10.95 -11.84 -1.28
CA ALA A 166 11.17 -12.41 -2.61
C ALA A 166 10.63 -13.83 -2.82
N ALA A 167 10.29 -14.58 -1.76
CA ALA A 167 9.68 -15.90 -1.90
C ALA A 167 8.25 -15.83 -2.46
N SER A 168 7.52 -14.74 -2.17
CA SER A 168 6.19 -14.50 -2.73
C SER A 168 6.23 -14.04 -4.19
N ALA A 169 7.38 -13.51 -4.65
CA ALA A 169 7.63 -12.97 -5.99
C ALA A 169 7.27 -13.89 -7.17
N LEU A 170 7.24 -15.21 -6.92
CA LEU A 170 6.92 -16.21 -7.92
C LEU A 170 5.41 -16.38 -8.17
N ALA A 171 4.56 -15.81 -7.33
CA ALA A 171 3.10 -15.90 -7.45
C ALA A 171 2.53 -14.75 -8.28
N LEU A 172 1.55 -15.06 -9.13
CA LEU A 172 0.75 -14.07 -9.85
C LEU A 172 -0.24 -13.41 -8.89
N VAL A 173 0.13 -12.26 -8.32
CA VAL A 173 -0.70 -11.53 -7.35
C VAL A 173 -1.24 -10.23 -7.95
N PRO A 174 -2.46 -9.81 -7.58
CA PRO A 174 -2.97 -8.49 -7.91
C PRO A 174 -2.25 -7.41 -7.11
N GLN A 175 -1.98 -6.27 -7.73
CA GLN A 175 -1.35 -5.12 -7.10
C GLN A 175 -1.70 -3.81 -7.80
N GLY A 176 -1.34 -2.70 -7.18
CA GLY A 176 -1.59 -1.39 -7.74
C GLY A 176 -3.05 -0.97 -7.69
N GLY A 177 -3.40 0.01 -8.51
CA GLY A 177 -4.74 0.61 -8.57
C GLY A 177 -5.04 1.53 -7.39
N LEU A 178 -6.00 2.42 -7.62
CA LEU A 178 -6.55 3.37 -6.65
C LEU A 178 -7.89 2.87 -6.09
N PHE A 179 -8.38 3.54 -5.05
CA PHE A 179 -9.40 3.03 -4.13
C PHE A 179 -8.95 1.79 -3.35
N TRP A 180 -9.82 1.30 -2.47
CA TRP A 180 -9.57 0.10 -1.66
C TRP A 180 -9.61 -1.21 -2.47
N ASP A 181 -10.22 -1.20 -3.65
CA ASP A 181 -10.43 -2.36 -4.54
C ASP A 181 -9.69 -2.25 -5.88
N GLY A 182 -8.85 -1.23 -6.07
CA GLY A 182 -8.02 -1.10 -7.27
C GLY A 182 -8.74 -0.71 -8.55
N ARG A 183 -10.01 -0.29 -8.48
CA ARG A 183 -10.85 -0.09 -9.68
C ARG A 183 -10.47 1.09 -10.59
N ALA A 184 -9.42 1.85 -10.26
CA ALA A 184 -8.99 3.00 -11.05
C ALA A 184 -7.46 3.04 -11.19
N ASP A 185 -6.97 3.17 -12.41
CA ASP A 185 -5.54 3.09 -12.72
C ASP A 185 -4.80 4.43 -12.67
N THR A 186 -5.55 5.53 -12.64
CA THR A 186 -4.97 6.88 -12.65
C THR A 186 -5.70 7.79 -11.67
N LEU A 187 -5.00 8.79 -11.14
CA LEU A 187 -5.61 9.82 -10.28
C LEU A 187 -6.74 10.56 -10.99
N GLN A 188 -6.67 10.71 -12.32
CA GLN A 188 -7.74 11.31 -13.12
C GLN A 188 -9.00 10.42 -13.13
N ALA A 189 -8.84 9.12 -13.39
CA ALA A 189 -9.95 8.17 -13.34
C ALA A 189 -10.53 8.05 -11.92
N GLN A 190 -9.66 8.07 -10.90
CA GLN A 190 -10.06 8.06 -9.51
C GLN A 190 -10.89 9.30 -9.15
N ALA A 191 -10.49 10.49 -9.58
CA ALA A 191 -11.20 11.75 -9.28
C ALA A 191 -12.62 11.79 -9.87
N ALA A 192 -12.88 11.08 -10.97
CA ALA A 192 -14.22 10.98 -11.55
C ALA A 192 -15.20 10.21 -10.65
N GLY A 193 -14.71 9.19 -9.93
CA GLY A 193 -15.52 8.36 -9.03
C GLY A 193 -16.33 9.18 -8.00
N PRO A 194 -15.69 9.86 -7.03
CA PRO A 194 -16.39 10.62 -6.01
C PRO A 194 -17.17 11.82 -6.58
N LEU A 195 -16.71 12.39 -7.71
CA LEU A 195 -17.36 13.53 -8.35
C LEU A 195 -18.80 13.18 -8.81
N PHE A 196 -18.97 11.99 -9.40
CA PHE A 196 -20.24 11.55 -9.97
C PHE A 196 -20.98 10.50 -9.12
N ASP A 197 -20.38 9.95 -8.06
CA ASP A 197 -21.06 9.00 -7.18
C ASP A 197 -22.24 9.70 -6.45
N PRO A 198 -23.48 9.16 -6.53
CA PRO A 198 -24.67 9.77 -5.95
C PRO A 198 -24.67 9.80 -4.41
N ARG A 199 -23.78 9.05 -3.75
CA ARG A 199 -23.58 9.05 -2.29
C ARG A 199 -22.48 10.00 -1.84
N GLU A 200 -21.64 10.47 -2.76
CA GLU A 200 -20.51 11.36 -2.49
C GLU A 200 -20.81 12.78 -3.01
N MET A 201 -20.17 13.27 -4.07
CA MET A 201 -20.40 14.62 -4.56
C MET A 201 -21.68 14.73 -5.41
N ALA A 202 -22.18 13.63 -5.98
CA ALA A 202 -23.45 13.56 -6.71
C ALA A 202 -23.66 14.64 -7.78
N ALA A 203 -22.57 15.07 -8.42
CA ALA A 203 -22.63 15.97 -9.55
C ALA A 203 -23.15 15.21 -10.78
N THR A 204 -23.79 15.94 -11.69
CA THR A 204 -23.98 15.49 -13.07
C THR A 204 -22.92 16.13 -13.95
N GLN A 205 -22.70 15.59 -15.15
CA GLN A 205 -21.82 16.24 -16.13
C GLN A 205 -22.24 17.69 -16.41
N ALA A 206 -23.54 17.96 -16.48
CA ALA A 206 -24.07 19.31 -16.66
C ALA A 206 -23.73 20.25 -15.49
N ASP A 207 -23.85 19.78 -14.24
CA ASP A 207 -23.46 20.55 -13.05
C ASP A 207 -21.97 20.96 -13.14
N VAL A 208 -21.10 20.00 -13.47
CA VAL A 208 -19.65 20.21 -13.58
C VAL A 208 -19.32 21.19 -14.70
N VAL A 209 -19.85 20.98 -15.91
CA VAL A 209 -19.63 21.87 -17.06
C VAL A 209 -20.11 23.28 -16.76
N GLN A 210 -21.31 23.43 -16.19
CA GLN A 210 -21.84 24.74 -15.81
C GLN A 210 -20.90 25.42 -14.82
N ARG A 211 -20.38 24.67 -13.84
CA ARG A 211 -19.41 25.20 -12.88
C ARG A 211 -18.11 25.64 -13.54
N LEU A 212 -17.51 24.79 -14.39
CA LEU A 212 -16.24 25.06 -15.09
C LEU A 212 -16.33 26.28 -16.03
N ARG A 213 -17.50 26.57 -16.58
CA ARG A 213 -17.73 27.72 -17.49
C ARG A 213 -17.98 29.06 -16.76
N HIS A 214 -18.26 29.06 -15.46
CA HIS A 214 -18.67 30.27 -14.71
C HIS A 214 -17.89 30.45 -13.39
N ALA A 215 -16.69 29.89 -13.30
CA ALA A 215 -15.85 29.94 -12.14
C ALA A 215 -14.78 31.05 -12.19
N PRO A 216 -14.25 31.48 -11.03
CA PRO A 216 -13.09 32.35 -11.00
C PRO A 216 -11.89 31.81 -11.77
N TYR A 217 -11.75 30.48 -11.84
CA TYR A 217 -10.67 29.79 -12.57
C TYR A 217 -11.01 29.48 -14.04
N THR A 218 -12.18 29.87 -14.55
CA THR A 218 -12.58 29.58 -15.95
C THR A 218 -11.58 30.15 -16.95
N ASN A 219 -11.11 31.39 -16.77
CA ASN A 219 -10.15 31.98 -17.71
C ASN A 219 -8.84 31.19 -17.75
N SER A 220 -8.35 30.72 -16.60
CA SER A 220 -7.16 29.87 -16.52
C SER A 220 -7.38 28.53 -17.20
N LEU A 221 -8.54 27.89 -16.98
CA LEU A 221 -8.91 26.65 -17.66
C LEU A 221 -9.00 26.85 -19.17
N MET A 222 -9.70 27.88 -19.64
CA MET A 222 -9.85 28.16 -21.07
C MET A 222 -8.51 28.44 -21.74
N ALA A 223 -7.58 29.13 -21.06
CA ALA A 223 -6.24 29.33 -21.57
C ALA A 223 -5.45 28.01 -21.71
N LEU A 224 -5.59 27.09 -20.75
CA LEU A 224 -4.93 25.78 -20.78
C LEU A 224 -5.45 24.87 -21.89
N VAL A 225 -6.74 24.96 -22.22
CA VAL A 225 -7.38 24.13 -23.27
C VAL A 225 -7.35 24.76 -24.67
N GLY A 226 -6.72 25.93 -24.85
CA GLY A 226 -6.59 26.59 -26.15
C GLY A 226 -7.80 27.46 -26.57
N GLY A 227 -8.62 27.91 -25.62
CA GLY A 227 -9.64 28.95 -25.80
C GLY A 227 -11.04 28.45 -26.12
N SER A 228 -11.21 27.32 -26.81
CA SER A 228 -12.51 26.66 -27.02
C SER A 228 -12.37 25.15 -26.82
N ALA A 229 -13.29 24.56 -26.08
CA ALA A 229 -13.28 23.15 -25.76
C ALA A 229 -14.72 22.60 -25.67
N SER A 230 -14.88 21.34 -26.08
CA SER A 230 -16.11 20.59 -25.81
C SER A 230 -16.32 20.41 -24.31
N ASP A 231 -17.55 20.11 -23.91
CA ASP A 231 -17.88 19.84 -22.52
C ASP A 231 -17.09 18.64 -21.96
N ASP A 232 -16.92 17.58 -22.76
CA ASP A 232 -16.10 16.41 -22.40
C ASP A 232 -14.64 16.78 -22.15
N MET A 233 -14.06 17.61 -23.03
CA MET A 233 -12.68 18.06 -22.88
C MET A 233 -12.50 18.92 -21.63
N LEU A 234 -13.44 19.83 -21.33
CA LEU A 234 -13.37 20.63 -20.11
C LEU A 234 -13.39 19.77 -18.84
N VAL A 235 -14.26 18.75 -18.80
CA VAL A 235 -14.32 17.82 -17.67
C VAL A 235 -13.03 17.00 -17.57
N ALA A 236 -12.53 16.47 -18.69
CA ALA A 236 -11.29 15.70 -18.73
C ALA A 236 -10.09 16.52 -18.20
N GLU A 237 -9.97 17.78 -18.63
CA GLU A 237 -8.91 18.70 -18.20
C GLU A 237 -9.05 19.11 -16.73
N ALA A 238 -10.26 19.28 -16.22
CA ALA A 238 -10.48 19.52 -14.80
C ALA A 238 -10.06 18.31 -13.93
N LEU A 239 -10.38 17.09 -14.36
CA LEU A 239 -9.95 15.86 -13.67
C LEU A 239 -8.43 15.68 -13.76
N PHE A 240 -7.83 16.01 -14.91
CA PHE A 240 -6.37 16.00 -15.07
C PHE A 240 -5.71 17.04 -14.15
N ALA A 241 -6.29 18.24 -14.01
CA ALA A 241 -5.83 19.26 -13.09
C ALA A 241 -5.80 18.76 -11.64
N LEU A 242 -6.88 18.11 -11.19
CA LEU A 242 -6.96 17.47 -9.85
C LEU A 242 -5.85 16.43 -9.64
N ALA A 243 -5.55 15.62 -10.67
CA ALA A 243 -4.46 14.66 -10.62
C ALA A 243 -3.09 15.35 -10.53
N ARG A 244 -2.85 16.40 -11.32
CA ARG A 244 -1.60 17.19 -11.28
C ARG A 244 -1.39 17.86 -9.93
N TYR A 245 -2.44 18.37 -9.30
CA TYR A 245 -2.33 18.94 -7.95
C TYR A 245 -1.83 17.91 -6.93
N GLN A 246 -2.39 16.70 -6.95
CA GLN A 246 -1.99 15.61 -6.05
C GLN A 246 -0.55 15.13 -6.29
N ILE A 247 -0.06 15.20 -7.53
CA ILE A 247 1.33 14.84 -7.87
C ILE A 247 2.32 15.96 -7.52
N GLU A 248 1.97 17.22 -7.75
CA GLU A 248 2.94 18.32 -7.67
C GLU A 248 2.99 18.99 -6.30
N SER A 249 1.90 18.97 -5.54
CA SER A 249 1.84 19.66 -4.24
C SER A 249 2.59 18.86 -3.16
N PRO A 250 3.64 19.44 -2.55
CA PRO A 250 4.44 18.74 -1.53
C PRO A 250 3.64 18.25 -0.34
N GLY A 251 2.48 18.86 -0.05
CA GLY A 251 1.59 18.40 1.01
C GLY A 251 1.12 16.95 0.86
N PHE A 252 1.05 16.41 -0.36
CA PHE A 252 0.68 15.00 -0.57
C PHE A 252 1.85 14.04 -0.36
N HIS A 253 3.09 14.51 -0.38
CA HIS A 253 4.27 13.64 -0.27
C HIS A 253 5.42 14.30 0.50
N PRO A 254 5.19 14.71 1.76
CA PRO A 254 6.19 15.45 2.55
C PRO A 254 7.47 14.67 2.85
N TYR A 255 7.39 13.35 3.12
CA TYR A 255 8.53 12.52 3.54
C TYR A 255 9.34 13.18 4.68
N SER A 256 8.61 13.64 5.69
CA SER A 256 9.07 14.53 6.76
C SER A 256 8.94 13.90 8.15
N SER A 257 8.58 12.64 8.22
CA SER A 257 8.33 11.94 9.47
C SER A 257 9.61 11.79 10.30
N ARG A 258 9.46 11.51 11.61
CA ARG A 258 10.62 11.24 12.46
C ARG A 258 11.37 9.98 12.02
N TYR A 259 10.68 9.01 11.42
CA TYR A 259 11.31 7.84 10.82
C TYR A 259 12.17 8.21 9.61
N ASP A 260 11.72 9.14 8.75
CA ASP A 260 12.55 9.64 7.64
C ASP A 260 13.81 10.33 8.16
N ALA A 261 13.69 11.12 9.24
CA ALA A 261 14.84 11.74 9.90
C ALA A 261 15.79 10.70 10.53
N TRP A 262 15.25 9.59 11.09
CA TRP A 262 16.05 8.50 11.62
C TRP A 262 16.79 7.72 10.51
N LEU A 263 16.13 7.45 9.38
CA LEU A 263 16.76 6.86 8.19
C LEU A 263 17.96 7.70 7.70
N GLU A 264 17.89 9.03 7.83
CA GLU A 264 18.98 9.93 7.47
C GLU A 264 20.00 10.20 8.61
N GLY A 265 19.87 9.52 9.75
CA GLY A 265 20.75 9.71 10.92
C GLY A 265 20.58 11.05 11.64
N LYS A 266 19.48 11.77 11.38
CA LYS A 266 19.14 13.09 11.97
C LYS A 266 18.25 12.99 13.20
N ALA A 267 17.73 11.80 13.50
CA ALA A 267 16.93 11.52 14.69
C ALA A 267 17.36 10.22 15.38
N ARG A 268 16.89 10.03 16.61
CA ARG A 268 17.05 8.80 17.39
C ARG A 268 15.67 8.27 17.75
N LEU A 269 15.49 6.96 17.63
CA LEU A 269 14.31 6.29 18.16
C LEU A 269 14.42 6.16 19.68
N THR A 270 13.30 6.26 20.39
CA THR A 270 13.27 5.85 21.79
C THR A 270 13.48 4.32 21.90
N PRO A 271 13.86 3.78 23.07
CA PRO A 271 13.95 2.33 23.24
C PRO A 271 12.67 1.59 22.84
N HIS A 272 11.51 2.18 23.13
CA HIS A 272 10.22 1.60 22.79
C HIS A 272 9.94 1.62 21.28
N GLU A 273 10.29 2.70 20.59
CA GLU A 273 10.16 2.79 19.14
C GLU A 273 11.12 1.85 18.40
N ALA A 274 12.34 1.69 18.91
CA ALA A 274 13.31 0.76 18.37
C ALA A 274 12.86 -0.70 18.53
N GLU A 275 12.35 -1.06 19.72
CA GLU A 275 11.71 -2.35 19.97
C GLU A 275 10.49 -2.56 19.04
N GLY A 276 9.67 -1.53 18.86
CA GLY A 276 8.53 -1.55 17.95
C GLY A 276 8.92 -1.82 16.51
N LEU A 277 9.96 -1.17 16.00
CA LEU A 277 10.49 -1.42 14.66
C LEU A 277 11.06 -2.84 14.52
N ALA A 278 11.73 -3.36 15.56
CA ALA A 278 12.21 -4.74 15.56
C ALA A 278 11.05 -5.74 15.47
N LEU A 279 10.03 -5.59 16.32
CA LEU A 279 8.83 -6.43 16.33
C LEU A 279 8.02 -6.35 15.02
N PHE A 280 7.98 -5.16 14.41
CA PHE A 280 7.33 -4.93 13.12
C PHE A 280 7.98 -5.74 11.98
N ASN A 281 9.30 -5.93 12.03
CA ASN A 281 10.07 -6.68 11.03
C ASN A 281 10.29 -8.15 11.39
N ASP A 282 10.01 -8.56 12.62
CA ASP A 282 10.23 -9.95 13.06
C ASP A 282 9.15 -10.88 12.47
N PRO A 283 9.53 -11.87 11.62
CA PRO A 283 8.59 -12.74 10.91
C PRO A 283 7.86 -13.75 11.80
N GLU A 284 8.37 -14.03 12.99
CA GLU A 284 7.75 -14.95 13.96
C GLU A 284 6.80 -14.20 14.91
N LYS A 285 6.94 -12.87 14.97
CA LYS A 285 6.18 -11.96 15.82
C LYS A 285 5.17 -11.15 15.02
N GLY A 286 5.52 -9.91 14.64
CA GLY A 286 4.62 -8.98 13.99
C GLY A 286 4.50 -9.22 12.49
N ASN A 287 5.60 -9.61 11.84
CA ASN A 287 5.70 -9.88 10.39
C ASN A 287 5.05 -8.79 9.51
N CYS A 288 4.90 -7.57 10.04
CA CYS A 288 4.13 -6.51 9.43
C CYS A 288 4.80 -6.07 8.13
N ALA A 289 6.14 -6.08 8.13
CA ALA A 289 6.96 -5.73 6.98
C ALA A 289 6.83 -6.70 5.79
N ALA A 290 6.18 -7.85 5.94
CA ALA A 290 5.90 -8.74 4.83
C ALA A 290 4.90 -8.15 3.81
N CYS A 291 4.03 -7.24 4.26
CA CYS A 291 3.12 -6.46 3.39
C CYS A 291 3.36 -4.95 3.50
N HIS A 292 3.86 -4.48 4.64
CA HIS A 292 4.09 -3.06 4.92
C HIS A 292 5.59 -2.74 4.95
N LEU A 293 6.24 -2.80 3.79
CA LEU A 293 7.69 -2.67 3.62
C LEU A 293 8.28 -1.45 4.37
N SER A 294 9.23 -1.69 5.27
CA SER A 294 9.81 -0.66 6.15
C SER A 294 11.16 -0.11 5.65
N THR A 295 11.71 -0.64 4.57
CA THR A 295 13.04 -0.30 4.06
C THR A 295 12.97 0.68 2.89
N VAL A 296 14.02 1.47 2.69
CA VAL A 296 14.19 2.23 1.45
C VAL A 296 14.23 1.29 0.25
N ASP A 297 13.67 1.74 -0.86
CA ASP A 297 13.68 0.96 -2.09
C ASP A 297 15.05 1.01 -2.80
N ALA A 298 15.16 0.28 -3.90
CA ALA A 298 16.39 0.19 -4.70
C ALA A 298 16.86 1.55 -5.24
N GLU A 299 15.96 2.51 -5.42
CA GLU A 299 16.26 3.88 -5.87
C GLU A 299 16.58 4.83 -4.70
N GLY A 300 16.54 4.35 -3.46
CA GLY A 300 16.80 5.13 -2.26
C GLY A 300 15.63 6.03 -1.84
N ARG A 301 14.42 5.77 -2.33
CA ARG A 301 13.22 6.52 -1.93
C ARG A 301 12.73 6.05 -0.55
N PRO A 302 12.07 6.92 0.23
CA PRO A 302 11.54 6.55 1.54
C PRO A 302 10.49 5.42 1.44
N PRO A 303 10.41 4.51 2.42
CA PRO A 303 9.40 3.43 2.43
C PRO A 303 8.00 3.99 2.53
N LEU A 304 7.06 3.47 1.73
CA LEU A 304 5.64 3.79 1.86
C LEU A 304 4.89 2.91 2.86
N PHE A 305 5.53 1.86 3.40
CA PHE A 305 4.89 0.89 4.28
C PHE A 305 3.71 0.20 3.61
N THR A 306 3.89 -0.20 2.36
CA THR A 306 2.94 -1.00 1.59
C THR A 306 3.66 -1.63 0.41
N ASP A 307 3.26 -2.85 0.05
CA ASP A 307 3.60 -3.56 -1.18
C ASP A 307 2.64 -3.24 -2.34
N HIS A 308 1.62 -2.40 -2.11
CA HIS A 308 0.51 -2.12 -3.02
C HIS A 308 -0.32 -3.34 -3.43
N GLN A 309 -0.17 -4.48 -2.75
CA GLN A 309 -0.90 -5.71 -3.04
C GLN A 309 -2.22 -5.73 -2.29
N TYR A 310 -2.89 -6.89 -2.31
CA TYR A 310 -4.20 -7.06 -1.75
C TYR A 310 -4.21 -8.22 -0.77
N GLU A 311 -4.90 -8.03 0.36
CA GLU A 311 -5.06 -9.06 1.39
C GLU A 311 -6.52 -9.20 1.81
N ALA A 312 -6.93 -10.44 2.07
CA ALA A 312 -8.21 -10.75 2.69
C ALA A 312 -8.01 -11.04 4.19
N LEU A 313 -8.11 -9.99 5.00
CA LEU A 313 -7.94 -10.10 6.46
C LEU A 313 -9.25 -10.34 7.22
N ALA A 314 -10.39 -10.17 6.55
CA ALA A 314 -11.74 -10.35 7.09
C ALA A 314 -12.04 -9.53 8.35
N ALA A 315 -11.75 -8.22 8.31
CA ALA A 315 -12.20 -7.30 9.36
C ALA A 315 -13.70 -7.48 9.65
N PRO A 316 -14.14 -7.33 10.91
CA PRO A 316 -15.52 -7.54 11.29
C PRO A 316 -16.44 -6.55 10.59
N ARG A 317 -17.70 -6.95 10.44
CA ARG A 317 -18.70 -6.13 9.78
C ARG A 317 -18.93 -4.82 10.52
N GLN A 318 -18.84 -3.71 9.77
CA GLN A 318 -19.22 -2.41 10.30
C GLN A 318 -20.74 -2.36 10.57
N LYS A 319 -21.12 -1.99 11.80
CA LYS A 319 -22.53 -1.87 12.23
C LYS A 319 -23.33 -0.85 11.40
N LEU A 320 -22.65 0.14 10.83
CA LEU A 320 -23.25 1.15 9.95
C LEU A 320 -23.38 0.69 8.49
N ALA A 321 -22.88 -0.50 8.13
CA ALA A 321 -23.00 -1.03 6.77
C ALA A 321 -24.47 -1.28 6.39
N LEU A 322 -24.80 -1.11 5.11
CA LEU A 322 -26.16 -1.30 4.62
C LEU A 322 -26.63 -2.74 4.86
N PRO A 323 -27.86 -2.96 5.39
CA PRO A 323 -28.38 -4.31 5.59
C PRO A 323 -28.37 -5.13 4.30
N GLY A 324 -27.84 -6.36 4.37
CA GLY A 324 -27.79 -7.27 3.22
C GLY A 324 -26.71 -6.96 2.16
N SER A 325 -26.01 -5.82 2.25
CA SER A 325 -24.87 -5.54 1.36
C SER A 325 -23.60 -6.17 1.90
N VAL A 326 -22.79 -6.73 1.02
CA VAL A 326 -21.43 -7.19 1.31
C VAL A 326 -20.48 -6.52 0.36
N ASP A 327 -19.43 -5.92 0.89
CA ASP A 327 -18.34 -5.39 0.08
C ASP A 327 -17.32 -6.50 -0.18
N LEU A 328 -17.27 -6.96 -1.43
CA LEU A 328 -16.37 -8.05 -1.82
C LEU A 328 -14.98 -7.57 -2.24
N GLY A 329 -14.70 -6.26 -2.13
CA GLY A 329 -13.41 -5.68 -2.46
C GLY A 329 -13.02 -5.92 -3.90
N LEU A 330 -11.85 -6.50 -4.12
CA LEU A 330 -11.23 -6.68 -5.43
C LEU A 330 -12.09 -7.48 -6.42
N CYS A 331 -12.93 -8.41 -5.95
CA CYS A 331 -13.82 -9.19 -6.82
C CYS A 331 -15.18 -8.54 -7.09
N ALA A 332 -15.36 -7.25 -6.74
CA ALA A 332 -16.62 -6.55 -6.94
C ALA A 332 -17.15 -6.71 -8.37
N ALA A 333 -18.48 -6.82 -8.49
CA ALA A 333 -19.16 -7.08 -9.75
C ALA A 333 -18.76 -6.05 -10.83
N GLY A 334 -18.45 -6.53 -12.04
CA GLY A 334 -18.08 -5.70 -13.18
C GLY A 334 -16.58 -5.56 -13.46
N ARG A 335 -15.70 -6.11 -12.61
CA ARG A 335 -14.28 -6.28 -12.93
C ARG A 335 -14.08 -7.45 -13.91
N THR A 336 -13.49 -7.18 -15.06
CA THR A 336 -13.21 -8.18 -16.13
C THR A 336 -11.72 -8.40 -16.37
N ASP A 337 -10.88 -7.55 -15.78
CA ASP A 337 -9.42 -7.54 -15.86
C ASP A 337 -8.76 -8.52 -14.86
N ILE A 338 -9.54 -9.06 -13.93
CA ILE A 338 -9.12 -10.07 -12.96
C ILE A 338 -9.88 -11.36 -13.31
N GLY A 339 -9.16 -12.44 -13.67
CA GLY A 339 -9.72 -13.68 -14.21
C GLY A 339 -10.77 -14.37 -13.33
N ALA A 340 -10.45 -15.49 -12.67
CA ALA A 340 -11.39 -16.16 -11.76
C ALA A 340 -11.64 -15.29 -10.50
N ALA A 341 -12.43 -14.23 -10.63
CA ALA A 341 -12.63 -13.17 -9.63
C ALA A 341 -13.01 -13.71 -8.24
N SER A 342 -13.66 -14.87 -8.14
CA SER A 342 -14.01 -15.50 -6.87
C SER A 342 -12.82 -15.74 -5.93
N GLY A 343 -11.63 -16.03 -6.48
CA GLY A 343 -10.41 -16.24 -5.69
C GLY A 343 -9.91 -14.99 -4.97
N TYR A 344 -10.40 -13.80 -5.38
CA TYR A 344 -10.00 -12.51 -4.81
C TYR A 344 -11.14 -11.82 -4.05
N CYS A 345 -12.21 -12.53 -3.73
CA CYS A 345 -13.29 -11.94 -2.92
C CYS A 345 -12.86 -11.72 -1.47
N GLY A 346 -13.15 -10.53 -0.96
CA GLY A 346 -12.73 -10.08 0.38
C GLY A 346 -11.33 -9.48 0.43
N PHE A 347 -10.64 -9.40 -0.71
CA PHE A 347 -9.32 -8.78 -0.81
C PHE A 347 -9.46 -7.26 -0.93
N PHE A 348 -8.67 -6.53 -0.14
CA PHE A 348 -8.54 -5.09 -0.21
C PHE A 348 -7.08 -4.71 -0.24
N ARG A 349 -6.78 -3.58 -0.90
CA ARG A 349 -5.41 -3.13 -1.06
C ARG A 349 -4.77 -2.84 0.30
N THR A 350 -3.56 -3.34 0.52
CA THR A 350 -2.68 -2.97 1.63
C THR A 350 -2.48 -1.45 1.61
N PRO A 351 -2.90 -0.69 2.64
CA PRO A 351 -2.69 0.76 2.66
C PRO A 351 -1.27 1.11 3.13
N SER A 352 -0.75 2.25 2.67
CA SER A 352 0.41 2.88 3.32
C SER A 352 0.12 3.14 4.80
N LEU A 353 1.10 2.85 5.66
CA LEU A 353 1.02 3.15 7.11
C LEU A 353 1.53 4.56 7.47
N ARG A 354 2.05 5.34 6.52
CA ARG A 354 2.40 6.74 6.76
C ARG A 354 1.18 7.51 7.24
N ASN A 355 1.35 8.35 8.25
CA ASN A 355 0.29 9.15 8.89
C ASN A 355 -0.84 8.33 9.55
N SER A 356 -0.69 7.01 9.69
CA SER A 356 -1.74 6.14 10.26
C SER A 356 -2.11 6.50 11.70
N ALA A 357 -1.16 6.98 12.50
CA ALA A 357 -1.37 7.38 13.90
C ALA A 357 -2.32 8.57 14.08
N THR A 358 -2.56 9.37 13.04
CA THR A 358 -3.47 10.52 13.10
C THR A 358 -4.90 10.19 12.66
N ARG A 359 -5.13 8.96 12.18
CA ARG A 359 -6.44 8.51 11.70
C ARG A 359 -7.36 8.13 12.86
N ARG A 360 -8.66 8.34 12.64
CA ARG A 360 -9.73 8.01 13.59
C ARG A 360 -10.44 6.69 13.28
N HIS A 361 -10.34 6.21 12.04
CA HIS A 361 -10.99 4.99 11.55
C HIS A 361 -10.05 4.19 10.66
N PHE A 362 -10.00 2.87 10.89
CA PHE A 362 -9.06 1.94 10.26
C PHE A 362 -9.80 0.83 9.50
N PHE A 363 -9.09 0.19 8.56
CA PHE A 363 -9.62 -0.73 7.54
C PHE A 363 -10.56 -0.06 6.52
N HIS A 364 -10.88 -0.81 5.45
CA HIS A 364 -11.71 -0.33 4.33
C HIS A 364 -13.12 0.10 4.77
N ASN A 365 -13.66 -0.48 5.85
CA ASN A 365 -15.00 -0.19 6.38
C ASN A 365 -14.99 0.68 7.65
N GLY A 366 -13.81 1.09 8.14
CA GLY A 366 -13.68 1.96 9.31
C GLY A 366 -14.14 1.32 10.62
N VAL A 367 -14.05 -0.01 10.77
CA VAL A 367 -14.62 -0.71 11.93
C VAL A 367 -13.82 -0.51 13.22
N PHE A 368 -12.51 -0.27 13.13
CA PHE A 368 -11.66 0.02 14.27
C PHE A 368 -11.38 1.50 14.40
N THR A 369 -11.23 1.97 15.63
CA THR A 369 -11.12 3.39 16.00
C THR A 369 -9.75 3.76 16.58
N SER A 370 -8.87 2.79 16.78
CA SER A 370 -7.50 3.03 17.24
C SER A 370 -6.51 2.04 16.62
N LEU A 371 -5.24 2.44 16.53
CA LEU A 371 -4.15 1.51 16.18
C LEU A 371 -4.07 0.34 17.17
N ARG A 372 -4.47 0.54 18.44
CA ARG A 372 -4.47 -0.56 19.41
C ARG A 372 -5.52 -1.62 19.08
N GLU A 373 -6.73 -1.22 18.68
CA GLU A 373 -7.76 -2.16 18.21
C GLU A 373 -7.31 -2.90 16.95
N VAL A 374 -6.59 -2.22 16.05
CA VAL A 374 -5.97 -2.84 14.87
C VAL A 374 -4.97 -3.91 15.32
N MET A 375 -4.02 -3.59 16.21
CA MET A 375 -3.04 -4.56 16.71
C MET A 375 -3.69 -5.72 17.45
N ASP A 376 -4.73 -5.47 18.24
CA ASP A 376 -5.52 -6.51 18.89
C ASP A 376 -6.16 -7.43 17.86
N PHE A 377 -6.74 -6.90 16.79
CA PHE A 377 -7.31 -7.69 15.70
C PHE A 377 -6.26 -8.58 15.04
N TYR A 378 -5.14 -8.02 14.58
CA TYR A 378 -4.08 -8.79 13.92
C TYR A 378 -3.62 -9.99 14.77
N VAL A 379 -3.45 -9.77 16.08
CA VAL A 379 -2.84 -10.76 16.98
C VAL A 379 -3.86 -11.75 17.56
N LEU A 380 -5.12 -11.34 17.74
CA LEU A 380 -6.10 -12.13 18.48
C LEU A 380 -7.28 -12.62 17.63
N ARG A 381 -7.41 -12.23 16.36
CA ARG A 381 -8.54 -12.64 15.50
C ARG A 381 -8.74 -14.16 15.47
N ASP A 382 -7.64 -14.92 15.38
CA ASP A 382 -7.70 -16.39 15.25
C ASP A 382 -7.59 -17.13 16.59
N ILE A 383 -7.28 -16.42 17.69
CA ILE A 383 -7.12 -16.97 19.05
C ILE A 383 -8.37 -16.68 19.90
N GLU A 384 -8.87 -15.45 19.83
CA GLU A 384 -10.03 -14.95 20.57
C GLU A 384 -11.09 -14.35 19.62
N PRO A 385 -11.59 -15.09 18.61
CA PRO A 385 -12.47 -14.55 17.57
C PRO A 385 -13.77 -13.91 18.10
N ALA A 386 -14.24 -14.35 19.27
CA ALA A 386 -15.42 -13.80 19.92
C ALA A 386 -15.27 -12.34 20.36
N ARG A 387 -14.05 -11.79 20.37
CA ARG A 387 -13.78 -10.37 20.62
C ARG A 387 -14.15 -9.47 19.44
N PHE A 388 -14.10 -10.02 18.22
CA PHE A 388 -14.26 -9.24 16.99
C PHE A 388 -15.54 -9.57 16.26
N TYR A 389 -15.95 -10.83 16.27
CA TYR A 389 -17.12 -11.30 15.54
C TYR A 389 -18.31 -11.58 16.48
N PRO A 390 -19.54 -11.32 16.03
CA PRO A 390 -20.73 -11.59 16.82
C PRO A 390 -20.95 -13.10 17.03
N ARG A 391 -21.84 -13.46 17.96
CA ARG A 391 -22.30 -14.84 18.14
C ARG A 391 -23.58 -15.10 17.35
N ASN A 392 -23.66 -16.26 16.73
CA ASN A 392 -24.87 -16.82 16.16
C ASN A 392 -25.88 -17.16 17.27
N ARG A 393 -27.13 -17.44 16.87
CA ARG A 393 -28.21 -17.84 17.80
C ARG A 393 -27.91 -19.13 18.58
N ASP A 394 -27.09 -20.02 18.02
CA ASP A 394 -26.64 -21.27 18.66
C ASP A 394 -25.43 -21.08 19.59
N GLY A 395 -24.98 -19.84 19.81
CA GLY A 395 -23.84 -19.49 20.67
C GLY A 395 -22.47 -19.58 19.99
N THR A 396 -22.38 -20.14 18.78
CA THR A 396 -21.14 -20.20 18.00
C THR A 396 -20.70 -18.81 17.53
N VAL A 397 -19.39 -18.59 17.34
CA VAL A 397 -18.89 -17.32 16.81
C VAL A 397 -19.12 -17.27 15.30
N ALA A 398 -19.73 -16.20 14.81
CA ALA A 398 -19.97 -15.96 13.39
C ALA A 398 -18.68 -15.45 12.71
N LEU A 399 -17.68 -16.33 12.58
CA LEU A 399 -16.38 -15.99 11.99
C LEU A 399 -16.54 -15.31 10.62
N TYR A 400 -15.77 -14.23 10.40
CA TYR A 400 -15.72 -13.50 9.13
C TYR A 400 -17.14 -13.06 8.72
N ASP A 401 -17.82 -12.33 9.60
CA ASP A 401 -19.23 -11.93 9.47
C ASP A 401 -19.49 -10.93 8.34
N ASP A 402 -18.44 -10.32 7.79
CA ASP A 402 -18.48 -9.45 6.61
C ASP A 402 -18.06 -10.16 5.30
N LEU A 403 -17.88 -11.50 5.32
CA LEU A 403 -17.49 -12.27 4.14
C LEU A 403 -18.36 -13.54 3.96
N PRO A 404 -19.05 -13.70 2.80
CA PRO A 404 -19.87 -14.87 2.50
C PRO A 404 -19.08 -16.18 2.63
N ARG A 405 -19.74 -17.23 3.13
CA ARG A 405 -19.11 -18.51 3.46
C ARG A 405 -18.26 -19.10 2.34
N GLN A 406 -18.73 -18.98 1.09
CA GLN A 406 -18.03 -19.49 -0.09
C GLN A 406 -16.66 -18.85 -0.35
N TYR A 407 -16.41 -17.65 0.18
CA TYR A 407 -15.15 -16.92 -0.01
C TYR A 407 -14.24 -16.97 1.22
N ARG A 408 -14.63 -17.61 2.31
CA ARG A 408 -13.84 -17.62 3.56
C ARG A 408 -12.50 -18.37 3.45
N ALA A 409 -12.35 -19.21 2.42
CA ALA A 409 -11.07 -19.83 2.09
C ALA A 409 -10.01 -18.80 1.66
N ASN A 410 -10.44 -17.60 1.24
CA ASN A 410 -9.55 -16.51 0.84
C ASN A 410 -8.88 -15.82 2.04
N VAL A 411 -9.39 -16.00 3.27
CA VAL A 411 -8.90 -15.28 4.45
C VAL A 411 -7.49 -15.73 4.81
N ASP A 412 -6.59 -14.76 5.06
CA ASP A 412 -5.22 -15.07 5.48
C ASP A 412 -5.21 -15.71 6.86
N ARG A 413 -4.53 -16.85 7.01
CA ARG A 413 -4.34 -17.55 8.28
C ARG A 413 -2.97 -18.23 8.37
N ASN A 414 -2.08 -17.98 7.43
CA ASN A 414 -0.87 -18.77 7.26
C ASN A 414 0.36 -18.10 7.87
N ASP A 415 0.41 -16.77 7.78
CA ASP A 415 1.59 -16.01 8.18
C ASP A 415 1.35 -15.31 9.53
N ALA A 416 2.41 -15.12 10.31
CA ALA A 416 2.33 -14.30 11.53
C ALA A 416 1.81 -12.88 11.18
N PRO A 417 1.08 -12.21 12.08
CA PRO A 417 0.66 -12.64 13.42
C PRO A 417 -0.61 -13.51 13.41
N PHE A 418 -1.12 -13.84 12.21
CA PHE A 418 -2.30 -14.68 12.03
C PHE A 418 -2.00 -16.17 12.19
N GLY A 419 -3.07 -16.97 12.14
CA GLY A 419 -3.02 -18.42 12.27
C GLY A 419 -3.27 -18.92 13.70
N PRO A 420 -3.71 -20.20 13.83
CA PRO A 420 -3.95 -20.80 15.13
C PRO A 420 -2.64 -20.97 15.90
N ARG A 421 -2.56 -20.41 17.10
CA ARG A 421 -1.41 -20.50 18.01
C ARG A 421 -1.90 -20.71 19.45
N ASP A 422 -1.11 -21.41 20.26
CA ASP A 422 -1.42 -21.60 21.70
C ASP A 422 -1.33 -20.29 22.49
N LYS A 423 -0.50 -19.35 22.01
CA LYS A 423 -0.30 -18.03 22.61
C LYS A 423 -0.27 -16.95 21.51
N PRO A 424 -0.70 -15.73 21.83
CA PRO A 424 -0.52 -14.56 20.96
C PRO A 424 0.93 -14.42 20.50
N ALA A 425 1.15 -14.12 19.21
CA ALA A 425 2.49 -13.86 18.67
C ALA A 425 3.15 -12.64 19.36
N LEU A 426 2.34 -11.64 19.69
CA LEU A 426 2.74 -10.43 20.40
C LEU A 426 1.97 -10.32 21.73
N THR A 427 2.67 -9.96 22.79
CA THR A 427 2.09 -9.53 24.05
C THR A 427 1.42 -8.17 23.90
N GLU A 428 0.63 -7.79 24.91
CA GLU A 428 0.05 -6.45 25.01
C GLU A 428 1.11 -5.34 24.94
N ALA A 429 2.19 -5.44 25.72
CA ALA A 429 3.27 -4.46 25.69
C ALA A 429 3.94 -4.40 24.31
N GLU A 430 4.24 -5.54 23.69
CA GLU A 430 4.85 -5.59 22.35
C GLU A 430 3.95 -4.94 21.28
N ARG A 431 2.62 -5.07 21.39
CA ARG A 431 1.68 -4.35 20.50
C ARG A 431 1.77 -2.84 20.70
N ASP A 432 1.87 -2.37 21.94
CA ASP A 432 2.04 -0.94 22.22
C ASP A 432 3.38 -0.41 21.67
N ARG A 433 4.45 -1.22 21.69
CA ARG A 433 5.73 -0.86 21.05
C ARG A 433 5.61 -0.65 19.54
N ILE A 434 4.87 -1.53 18.86
CA ILE A 434 4.61 -1.35 17.43
C ILE A 434 3.81 -0.05 17.21
N VAL A 435 2.85 0.28 18.06
CA VAL A 435 2.12 1.56 17.99
C VAL A 435 3.07 2.75 18.22
N ASP A 436 3.99 2.69 19.18
CA ASP A 436 5.04 3.70 19.40
C ASP A 436 5.88 3.89 18.13
N PHE A 437 6.25 2.81 17.45
CA PHE A 437 6.92 2.87 16.15
C PHE A 437 6.05 3.53 15.06
N LEU A 438 4.78 3.14 14.91
CA LEU A 438 3.88 3.72 13.90
C LEU A 438 3.66 5.22 14.09
N ASN A 439 3.72 5.72 15.33
CA ASN A 439 3.69 7.17 15.59
C ASN A 439 4.85 7.93 14.94
N THR A 440 6.00 7.28 14.75
CA THR A 440 7.18 7.89 14.10
C THR A 440 6.97 8.14 12.61
N LEU A 441 5.95 7.53 12.00
CA LEU A 441 5.60 7.62 10.57
C LEU A 441 4.69 8.81 10.25
N THR A 442 4.49 9.73 11.19
CA THR A 442 3.64 10.91 11.05
C THR A 442 4.44 12.09 10.51
N ASP A 443 3.98 12.66 9.40
CA ASP A 443 4.55 13.83 8.77
C ASP A 443 4.12 15.14 9.44
N ALA A 444 4.88 16.21 9.15
CA ALA A 444 4.38 17.56 9.32
C ALA A 444 3.11 17.77 8.48
N PRO A 445 2.04 18.38 9.03
CA PRO A 445 0.80 18.56 8.31
C PRO A 445 0.93 19.63 7.20
N ALA A 446 -0.03 19.62 6.26
CA ALA A 446 -0.13 20.66 5.24
C ALA A 446 -1.15 21.73 5.62
N ASP A 447 -0.89 22.98 5.23
CA ASP A 447 -1.86 24.07 5.32
C ASP A 447 -2.96 23.97 4.25
N GLY A 448 -3.96 24.86 4.31
CA GLY A 448 -5.06 24.91 3.33
C GLY A 448 -4.62 25.22 1.89
N GLN A 449 -3.35 25.58 1.65
CA GLN A 449 -2.76 25.78 0.33
C GLN A 449 -1.88 24.61 -0.12
N GLY A 450 -1.80 23.55 0.68
CA GLY A 450 -0.97 22.36 0.41
C GLY A 450 0.51 22.56 0.71
N ARG A 451 0.89 23.63 1.42
CA ARG A 451 2.27 23.87 1.87
C ARG A 451 2.50 23.18 3.21
N LEU A 452 3.69 22.65 3.44
CA LEU A 452 4.02 22.05 4.73
C LEU A 452 4.08 23.12 5.80
N THR A 453 3.43 22.86 6.94
CA THR A 453 3.61 23.69 8.12
C THR A 453 4.91 23.29 8.82
N PRO A 454 5.72 24.25 9.31
CA PRO A 454 6.86 23.92 10.15
C PRO A 454 6.39 23.09 11.36
N PRO A 455 7.24 22.14 11.83
CA PRO A 455 6.94 21.36 13.03
C PRO A 455 6.84 22.22 14.30
#